data_AF-A0A8C8YMB8-F1
#
_entry.id   AF-A0A8C8YMB8-F1
#
_cell.length_a   1.000
_cell.length_b   1.000
_cell.length_c   1.000
_cell.angle_alpha   90.00
_cell.angle_beta   90.00
_cell.angle_gamma   90.00
#
_symmetry.space_group_name_H-M   'P 1'
#
loop_
_entity.id
_entity.type
_entity.pdbx_description
1 polymer ?
#
loop_
_entity_poly.entity_id
_entity_poly.type
_entity_poly.pdbx_seq_one_letter_code
_entity_poly.pdbx_strand_id
1 'polypeptide(L)'
;QNERADNKGRDVEDGVPKTGLLILILGAIFMKGNRATEEEVWEVLSVMRLYSGRKHLVFGDPREFITKELVKEKYLEYRQVPNSDPAQYEFLWGPRAHAETRKMELLEFLAKVRGTDPSSFPSQYEEALRDEAERAQARGSSSSSVKHSVK
;
A
#
# COMPACT_ATOMS: atom_id res chain seq x y z
N GLN A 1 45.97 19.24 -5.16
CA GLN A 1 45.70 18.55 -3.87
C GLN A 1 44.33 19.08 -3.44
N ASN A 2 43.23 18.47 -3.91
CA ASN A 2 42.48 17.39 -3.23
C ASN A 2 42.20 17.80 -1.76
N GLU A 3 40.97 17.98 -1.28
CA GLU A 3 39.84 17.06 -1.37
C GLU A 3 38.52 17.80 -1.08
N ARG A 4 37.45 17.36 -1.75
CA ARG A 4 36.05 17.71 -1.49
C ARG A 4 35.66 17.29 -0.08
N ALA A 5 35.18 18.24 0.73
CA ALA A 5 34.29 17.90 1.83
C ALA A 5 32.86 17.81 1.26
N ASP A 6 32.59 16.70 0.57
CA ASP A 6 31.23 16.21 0.36
C ASP A 6 30.65 15.86 1.74
N ASN A 7 30.12 16.85 2.45
CA ASN A 7 29.26 16.58 3.60
C ASN A 7 27.88 16.23 3.06
N LYS A 8 27.80 15.04 2.45
CA LYS A 8 26.57 14.33 2.17
C LYS A 8 25.90 14.11 3.51
N GLY A 9 24.96 15.01 3.82
CA GLY A 9 24.10 14.93 4.99
C GLY A 9 23.53 13.55 5.05
N ARG A 10 24.04 12.78 6.02
CA ARG A 10 23.70 11.40 6.30
C ARG A 10 22.19 11.25 6.30
N ASP A 11 21.76 10.28 5.52
CA ASP A 11 20.42 9.71 5.50
C ASP A 11 19.97 9.51 6.96
N VAL A 12 19.07 10.38 7.42
CA VAL A 12 18.28 10.06 8.60
C VAL A 12 17.28 9.02 8.11
N GLU A 13 17.60 7.76 8.37
CA GLU A 13 16.65 6.65 8.36
C GLU A 13 15.55 6.91 9.39
N ASP A 14 14.63 7.81 9.06
CA ASP A 14 13.36 7.99 9.75
C ASP A 14 12.43 6.86 9.31
N GLY A 15 12.61 5.67 9.89
CA GLY A 15 11.85 4.46 9.54
C GLY A 15 10.35 4.49 9.87
N VAL A 16 9.78 5.62 10.30
CA VAL A 16 8.42 5.68 10.91
C VAL A 16 7.43 6.69 10.29
N PRO A 17 7.79 7.73 9.50
CA PRO A 17 6.78 8.54 8.80
C PRO A 17 6.27 7.92 7.49
N LYS A 18 7.15 7.29 6.69
CA LYS A 18 6.82 6.78 5.35
C LYS A 18 6.02 5.47 5.39
N THR A 19 6.41 4.55 6.28
CA THR A 19 5.69 3.28 6.48
C THR A 19 4.28 3.51 7.00
N GLY A 20 4.11 4.44 7.96
CA GLY A 20 2.78 4.80 8.47
C GLY A 20 1.86 5.33 7.37
N LEU A 21 2.36 6.24 6.53
CA LEU A 21 1.60 6.75 5.38
C LEU A 21 1.23 5.67 4.37
N LEU A 22 2.16 4.77 4.05
CA LEU A 22 1.90 3.63 3.18
C LEU A 22 0.77 2.75 3.73
N ILE A 23 0.82 2.37 5.02
CA ILE A 23 -0.21 1.55 5.66
C ILE A 23 -1.59 2.23 5.62
N LEU A 24 -1.63 3.55 5.82
CA LEU A 24 -2.88 4.33 5.73
C LEU A 24 -3.46 4.31 4.31
N ILE A 25 -2.64 4.48 3.28
CA ILE A 25 -3.08 4.45 1.88
C ILE A 25 -3.57 3.05 1.50
N LEU A 26 -2.80 2.01 1.85
CA LEU A 26 -3.20 0.62 1.61
C LEU A 26 -4.52 0.30 2.31
N GLY A 27 -4.72 0.80 3.54
CA GLY A 27 -5.96 0.68 4.29
C GLY A 27 -7.13 1.37 3.61
N ALA A 28 -6.95 2.61 3.14
CA ALA A 28 -8.00 3.34 2.41
C ALA A 28 -8.47 2.59 1.16
N ILE A 29 -7.53 2.08 0.35
CA ILE A 29 -7.83 1.30 -0.86
C ILE A 29 -8.55 -0.01 -0.51
N PHE A 30 -8.08 -0.72 0.52
CA PHE A 30 -8.70 -1.97 0.98
C PHE A 30 -10.15 -1.73 1.45
N MET A 31 -10.37 -0.69 2.25
CA MET A 31 -11.70 -0.34 2.75
C MET A 31 -12.68 0.07 1.63
N LYS A 32 -12.18 0.54 0.48
CA LYS A 32 -12.96 0.86 -0.71
C LYS A 32 -13.17 -0.31 -1.68
N GLY A 33 -12.77 -1.53 -1.30
CA GLY A 33 -12.97 -2.72 -2.13
C GLY A 33 -11.79 -3.00 -3.07
N ASN A 34 -10.57 -2.78 -2.58
CA ASN A 34 -9.29 -2.97 -3.29
C ASN A 34 -9.01 -1.99 -4.44
N ARG A 35 -9.85 -0.96 -4.60
CA ARG A 35 -9.67 0.13 -5.56
C ARG A 35 -10.20 1.41 -4.94
N ALA A 36 -9.53 2.53 -5.18
CA ALA A 36 -10.01 3.84 -4.75
C ALA A 36 -9.60 4.88 -5.78
N THR A 37 -10.47 5.85 -6.08
CA THR A 37 -10.07 6.96 -6.97
C THR A 37 -9.03 7.85 -6.30
N GLU A 38 -8.31 8.65 -7.10
CA GLU A 38 -7.36 9.62 -6.57
C GLU A 38 -8.05 10.55 -5.54
N GLU A 39 -9.26 11.00 -5.84
CA GLU A 39 -10.06 11.87 -4.98
C GLU A 39 -10.43 11.21 -3.65
N GLU A 40 -10.84 9.94 -3.65
CA GLU A 40 -11.21 9.21 -2.43
C GLU A 40 -10.00 9.01 -1.51
N VAL A 41 -8.83 8.72 -2.08
CA VAL A 41 -7.59 8.61 -1.30
C VAL A 41 -7.24 9.96 -0.68
N TRP A 42 -7.35 11.06 -1.45
CA TRP A 42 -7.10 12.40 -0.93
C TRP A 42 -8.08 12.82 0.15
N GLU A 43 -9.36 12.45 0.05
CA GLU A 43 -10.37 12.72 1.07
C GLU A 43 -9.96 12.10 2.40
N VAL A 44 -9.57 10.81 2.40
CA VAL A 44 -9.12 10.10 3.61
C VAL A 44 -7.86 10.73 4.20
N LEU A 45 -6.89 11.08 3.36
CA LEU A 45 -5.65 11.72 3.80
C LEU A 45 -5.90 13.14 4.38
N SER A 46 -6.86 13.87 3.82
CA SER A 46 -7.22 15.22 4.29
C SER A 46 -7.82 15.21 5.70
N VAL A 47 -8.62 14.19 6.04
CA VAL A 47 -9.16 13.98 7.40
C VAL A 47 -8.03 13.75 8.41
N MET A 48 -6.92 13.15 7.95
CA MET A 48 -5.71 12.92 8.73
C MET A 48 -4.72 14.10 8.72
N ARG A 49 -5.16 15.29 8.26
CA ARG A 49 -4.38 16.54 8.14
C ARG A 49 -3.20 16.47 7.15
N LEU A 50 -3.23 15.53 6.22
CA LEU A 50 -2.27 15.46 5.10
C LEU A 50 -2.92 16.11 3.87
N TYR A 51 -2.45 17.31 3.52
CA TYR A 51 -3.01 18.10 2.41
C TYR A 51 -2.14 17.98 1.16
N SER A 52 -2.78 17.77 0.00
CA SER A 52 -2.11 17.86 -1.30
C SER A 52 -1.60 19.29 -1.56
N GLY A 53 -0.44 19.42 -2.23
CA GLY A 53 0.10 20.72 -2.64
C GLY A 53 0.78 21.56 -1.54
N ARG A 54 0.84 21.09 -0.29
CA ARG A 54 1.74 21.67 0.73
C ARG A 54 2.97 20.79 0.82
N LYS A 55 4.16 21.36 0.61
CA LYS A 55 5.42 20.65 0.87
C LYS A 55 5.45 20.23 2.33
N HIS A 56 5.27 18.94 2.60
CA HIS A 56 5.47 18.41 3.94
C HIS A 56 6.98 18.29 4.15
N LEU A 57 7.48 18.80 5.28
CA LEU A 57 8.93 18.84 5.59
C LEU A 57 9.61 17.45 5.50
N VAL A 58 8.82 16.37 5.60
CA VAL A 58 9.28 14.97 5.57
C VAL A 58 9.05 14.26 4.22
N PHE A 59 8.06 14.70 3.42
CA PHE A 59 7.60 13.94 2.23
C PHE A 59 7.71 14.71 0.90
N GLY A 60 8.14 15.97 0.91
CA GLY A 60 8.11 16.78 -0.31
C GLY A 60 6.68 17.04 -0.76
N ASP A 61 6.38 16.85 -2.06
CA ASP A 61 5.00 16.89 -2.58
C ASP A 61 4.31 15.53 -2.33
N PRO A 62 3.28 15.45 -1.46
CA PRO A 62 2.58 14.20 -1.18
C PRO A 62 2.01 13.52 -2.43
N ARG A 63 1.65 14.29 -3.46
CA ARG A 63 1.13 13.73 -4.71
C ARG A 63 2.21 13.01 -5.49
N GLU A 64 3.41 13.57 -5.54
CA GLU A 64 4.55 12.93 -6.20
C GLU A 64 4.99 11.67 -5.46
N PHE A 65 5.00 11.71 -4.13
CA PHE A 65 5.28 10.53 -3.32
C PHE A 65 4.31 9.37 -3.63
N ILE A 66 3.01 9.63 -3.62
CA ILE A 66 1.99 8.59 -3.82
C ILE A 66 1.97 8.09 -5.27
N THR A 67 1.95 9.01 -6.25
CA THR A 67 1.77 8.64 -7.67
C THR A 67 3.07 8.17 -8.35
N LYS A 68 4.25 8.52 -7.82
CA LYS A 68 5.54 8.12 -8.40
C LYS A 68 6.33 7.20 -7.49
N GLU A 69 6.62 7.59 -6.25
CA GLU A 69 7.51 6.80 -5.39
C GLU A 69 6.87 5.45 -5.02
N LEU A 70 5.64 5.44 -4.49
CA LEU A 70 4.96 4.19 -4.12
C LEU A 70 4.64 3.29 -5.33
N VAL A 71 4.42 3.88 -6.50
CA VAL A 71 4.25 3.15 -7.76
C VAL A 71 5.57 2.56 -8.26
N LYS A 72 6.67 3.32 -8.16
CA LYS A 72 8.02 2.85 -8.49
C LYS A 72 8.43 1.70 -7.58
N GLU A 73 8.12 1.80 -6.29
CA GLU A 73 8.36 0.76 -5.29
C GLU A 73 7.38 -0.41 -5.35
N LYS A 74 6.41 -0.39 -6.28
CA LYS A 74 5.44 -1.45 -6.52
C LYS A 74 4.48 -1.71 -5.35
N TYR A 75 4.33 -0.75 -4.44
CA TYR A 75 3.29 -0.80 -3.41
C TYR A 75 1.93 -0.41 -3.97
N LEU A 76 1.90 0.48 -4.97
CA LEU A 76 0.66 0.90 -5.63
C LEU A 76 0.73 0.63 -7.14
N GLU A 77 -0.42 0.33 -7.71
CA GLU A 77 -0.69 0.53 -9.12
C GLU A 77 -1.52 1.80 -9.25
N TYR A 78 -1.14 2.67 -10.20
CA TYR A 78 -1.85 3.90 -10.51
C TYR A 78 -2.22 3.89 -11.99
N ARG A 79 -3.51 3.99 -12.30
CA ARG A 79 -3.98 3.89 -13.68
C ARG A 79 -5.24 4.71 -13.92
N GLN A 80 -5.48 5.04 -15.19
CA GLN A 80 -6.70 5.70 -15.60
C GLN A 80 -7.90 4.75 -15.50
N VAL A 81 -9.03 5.25 -15.03
CA VAL A 81 -10.31 4.54 -15.04
C VAL A 81 -10.75 4.36 -16.49
N PRO A 82 -11.03 3.13 -16.96
CA PRO A 82 -11.47 2.90 -18.32
C PRO A 82 -12.74 3.70 -18.65
N ASN A 83 -12.73 4.40 -19.80
CA ASN A 83 -13.87 5.15 -20.32
C ASN A 83 -14.39 6.29 -19.42
N SER A 84 -13.55 6.84 -18.53
CA SER A 84 -13.90 8.03 -17.74
C SER A 84 -13.79 9.30 -18.60
N ASP A 85 -14.85 10.13 -18.63
CA ASP A 85 -14.82 11.49 -19.20
C ASP A 85 -15.48 12.48 -18.20
N PRO A 86 -14.72 13.42 -17.59
CA PRO A 86 -13.29 13.66 -17.77
C PRO A 86 -12.42 12.50 -17.24
N ALA A 87 -11.13 12.49 -17.62
CA ALA A 87 -10.19 11.45 -17.20
C ALA A 87 -10.07 11.37 -15.67
N GLN A 88 -10.35 10.19 -15.11
CA GLN A 88 -10.23 9.86 -13.70
C GLN A 88 -9.14 8.80 -13.51
N TYR A 89 -8.51 8.79 -12.34
CA TYR A 89 -7.47 7.84 -11.99
C TYR A 89 -7.80 7.09 -10.70
N GLU A 90 -7.38 5.83 -10.63
CA GLU A 90 -7.56 4.97 -9.48
C GLU A 90 -6.24 4.36 -9.01
N PHE A 91 -6.20 4.06 -7.72
CA PHE A 91 -5.15 3.32 -7.05
C PHE A 91 -5.60 1.90 -6.72
N LEU A 92 -4.68 0.96 -6.87
CA LEU A 92 -4.79 -0.43 -6.40
C LEU A 92 -3.54 -0.81 -5.62
N TRP A 93 -3.61 -1.92 -4.88
CA TRP A 93 -2.42 -2.53 -4.31
C TRP A 93 -1.53 -3.07 -5.43
N GLY A 94 -0.24 -2.73 -5.37
CA GLY A 94 0.77 -3.31 -6.24
C GLY A 94 1.31 -4.64 -5.72
N PRO A 95 2.15 -5.33 -6.51
CA PRO A 95 2.63 -6.67 -6.16
C PRO A 95 3.45 -6.70 -4.88
N ARG A 96 4.16 -5.61 -4.53
CA ARG A 96 4.90 -5.53 -3.27
C ARG A 96 3.99 -5.41 -2.05
N ALA A 97 2.91 -4.64 -2.15
CA ALA A 97 1.89 -4.58 -1.11
C ALA A 97 1.25 -5.96 -0.87
N HIS A 98 0.91 -6.66 -1.97
CA HIS A 98 0.41 -8.04 -1.90
C HIS A 98 1.42 -9.06 -1.39
N ALA A 99 2.72 -8.79 -1.42
CA ALA A 99 3.74 -9.69 -0.86
C ALA A 99 3.98 -9.41 0.63
N GLU A 100 4.06 -8.14 1.00
CA GLU A 100 4.53 -7.69 2.32
C GLU A 100 3.41 -7.45 3.33
N THR A 101 2.19 -7.15 2.88
CA THR A 101 1.07 -6.82 3.77
C THR A 101 0.00 -7.90 3.73
N ARG A 102 -0.69 -8.13 4.85
CA ARG A 102 -1.88 -9.00 4.95
C ARG A 102 -3.13 -8.15 5.11
N LYS A 103 -4.16 -8.44 4.30
CA LYS A 103 -5.46 -7.76 4.43
C LYS A 103 -6.09 -8.02 5.81
N MET A 104 -5.93 -9.23 6.35
CA MET A 104 -6.45 -9.57 7.68
C MET A 104 -5.77 -8.76 8.79
N GLU A 105 -4.44 -8.69 8.82
CA GLU A 105 -3.70 -7.89 9.81
C GLU A 105 -4.10 -6.40 9.74
N LEU A 106 -4.30 -5.87 8.54
CA LEU A 106 -4.75 -4.50 8.35
C LEU A 106 -6.18 -4.28 8.84
N LEU A 107 -7.07 -5.25 8.61
CA LEU A 107 -8.44 -5.22 9.09
C LEU A 107 -8.51 -5.31 10.63
N GLU A 108 -7.73 -6.19 11.23
CA GLU A 108 -7.59 -6.33 12.69
C GLU A 108 -7.10 -5.04 13.33
N PHE A 109 -6.08 -4.40 12.74
CA PHE A 109 -5.60 -3.11 13.19
C PHE A 109 -6.71 -2.04 13.16
N LEU A 110 -7.45 -1.93 12.06
CA LEU A 110 -8.54 -0.96 11.90
C LEU A 110 -9.69 -1.23 12.87
N ALA A 111 -10.07 -2.49 13.05
CA ALA A 111 -11.11 -2.90 13.99
C ALA A 111 -10.73 -2.54 15.43
N LYS A 112 -9.48 -2.83 15.83
CA LYS A 112 -8.94 -2.47 17.15
C LYS A 112 -8.95 -0.96 17.39
N VAL A 113 -8.56 -0.14 16.40
CA VAL A 113 -8.61 1.33 16.50
C VAL A 113 -10.04 1.83 16.71
N ARG A 114 -11.03 1.17 16.10
CA ARG A 114 -12.45 1.50 16.23
C ARG A 114 -13.14 0.87 17.44
N GLY A 115 -12.47 0.00 18.19
CA GLY A 115 -13.08 -0.76 19.28
C GLY A 115 -14.13 -1.77 18.80
N THR A 116 -13.99 -2.28 17.58
CA THR A 116 -14.89 -3.25 16.96
C THR A 116 -14.16 -4.54 16.61
N ASP A 117 -14.90 -5.54 16.13
CA ASP A 117 -14.34 -6.80 15.61
C ASP A 117 -14.16 -6.73 14.08
N PRO A 118 -13.15 -7.38 13.48
CA PRO A 118 -12.98 -7.47 12.02
C PRO A 118 -14.25 -7.92 11.27
N SER A 119 -15.02 -8.85 11.84
CA SER A 119 -16.29 -9.33 11.27
C SER A 119 -17.38 -8.26 11.19
N SER A 120 -17.21 -7.13 11.87
CA SER A 120 -18.08 -5.94 11.73
C SER A 120 -17.93 -5.25 10.37
N PHE A 121 -16.97 -5.69 9.55
CA PHE A 121 -16.77 -5.27 8.15
C PHE A 121 -16.91 -6.49 7.22
N PRO A 122 -18.14 -6.99 6.96
CA PRO A 122 -18.33 -8.30 6.34
C PRO A 122 -17.61 -8.46 4.99
N SER A 123 -17.74 -7.47 4.09
CA SER A 123 -17.12 -7.52 2.77
C SER A 123 -15.59 -7.53 2.83
N GLN A 124 -15.00 -6.74 3.74
CA GLN A 124 -13.55 -6.67 3.94
C GLN A 124 -13.03 -7.94 4.63
N TYR A 125 -13.80 -8.49 5.57
CA TYR A 125 -13.45 -9.72 6.26
C TYR A 125 -13.43 -10.92 5.31
N GLU A 126 -14.47 -11.07 4.47
CA GLU A 126 -14.50 -12.10 3.42
C GLU A 126 -13.34 -11.95 2.42
N GLU A 127 -13.02 -10.72 2.02
CA GLU A 127 -11.89 -10.43 1.14
C GLU A 127 -10.55 -10.77 1.78
N ALA A 128 -10.38 -10.47 3.06
CA ALA A 128 -9.18 -10.82 3.81
C ALA A 128 -9.01 -12.35 3.94
N LEU A 129 -10.10 -13.08 4.16
CA LEU A 129 -10.07 -14.55 4.17
C LEU A 129 -9.71 -15.14 2.80
N ARG A 130 -10.20 -14.56 1.70
CA ARG A 130 -9.82 -14.96 0.34
C ARG A 130 -8.32 -14.77 0.10
N ASP A 131 -7.78 -13.60 0.45
CA ASP A 131 -6.35 -13.28 0.33
C ASP A 131 -5.48 -14.31 1.07
N GLU A 132 -5.86 -14.70 2.29
CA GLU A 132 -5.16 -15.73 3.06
C GLU A 132 -5.21 -17.11 2.40
N ALA A 133 -6.39 -17.52 1.93
CA ALA A 133 -6.59 -18.81 1.28
C ALA A 133 -5.78 -18.92 -0.02
N GLU A 134 -5.80 -17.90 -0.87
CA GLU A 134 -5.04 -17.84 -2.12
C GLU A 134 -3.53 -17.92 -1.85
N ARG A 135 -3.04 -17.20 -0.84
CA ARG A 135 -1.62 -17.22 -0.48
C ARG A 135 -1.19 -18.55 0.13
N ALA A 136 -2.06 -19.23 0.87
CA ALA A 136 -1.80 -20.58 1.38
C ALA A 136 -1.69 -21.60 0.24
N GLN A 137 -2.56 -21.50 -0.78
CA GLN A 137 -2.50 -22.35 -1.98
C GLN A 137 -1.21 -22.13 -2.78
N ALA A 138 -0.80 -20.87 -2.97
CA ALA A 138 0.45 -20.55 -3.67
C ALA A 138 1.70 -21.16 -2.98
N ARG A 139 1.69 -21.23 -1.64
CA ARG A 139 2.76 -21.87 -0.85
C ARG A 139 2.76 -23.40 -1.00
N GLY A 140 1.58 -24.03 -1.01
CA GLY A 140 1.45 -25.49 -1.16
C GLY A 140 1.98 -25.99 -2.51
N SER A 141 1.68 -25.27 -3.60
CA SER A 141 2.07 -25.61 -4.96
C SER A 141 3.58 -25.50 -5.24
N SER A 142 4.32 -24.79 -4.39
CA SER A 142 5.79 -24.64 -4.54
C SER A 142 6.58 -25.84 -4.01
N SER A 143 5.93 -26.78 -3.31
CA SER A 143 6.59 -27.90 -2.61
C SER A 143 6.60 -29.24 -3.38
N SER A 144 5.92 -29.34 -4.53
CA SER A 144 5.66 -30.61 -5.22
C SER A 144 6.58 -30.95 -6.40
N SER A 145 7.66 -30.18 -6.65
CA SER A 145 8.55 -30.39 -7.80
C SER A 145 9.97 -30.87 -7.46
N VAL A 146 10.10 -31.90 -6.62
CA VAL A 146 11.30 -32.75 -6.58
C VAL A 146 10.86 -34.22 -6.47
N LYS A 147 10.59 -34.85 -7.61
CA LYS A 147 10.72 -36.31 -7.70
C LYS A 147 11.79 -36.62 -8.74
N HIS A 148 12.89 -37.13 -8.20
CA HIS A 148 14.05 -37.64 -8.89
C HIS A 148 13.66 -38.64 -9.98
N SER A 149 14.20 -38.47 -11.18
CA SER A 149 14.38 -39.56 -12.14
C SER A 149 15.88 -39.76 -12.30
N VAL A 150 16.42 -40.74 -11.56
CA VAL A 150 17.74 -41.31 -11.86
C VAL A 150 17.47 -42.54 -12.72
N LYS A 151 18.25 -42.59 -13.80
CA LYS A 151 18.27 -43.55 -14.91
C LYS A 151 18.21 -45.01 -14.50
#